data_AF-A0A1F5HQN5-F1
#
_entry.id   AF-A0A1F5HQN5-F1
#
_cell.length_a   1.000
_cell.length_b   1.000
_cell.length_c   1.000
_cell.angle_alpha   90.00
_cell.angle_beta   90.00
_cell.angle_gamma   90.00
#
_symmetry.space_group_name_H-M   'P 1'
#
loop_
_entity.id
_entity.type
_entity.pdbx_description
1 polymer ?
#
loop_
_entity_poly.entity_id
_entity_poly.type
_entity_poly.pdbx_seq_one_letter_code
_entity_poly.pdbx_strand_id
1 'polypeptide(L)'
;MKPNLLLFLAVLVSIVLVVNSSKRILNLRTTSQQVKESEAQLENLRKDNEKLKEELKYKKSNEFAEKEIRDKLGLAREGEAVVILPKEEDQQVTIDRQQLTKPNWRKWRDLFLGS
;
A
#
# COMPACT_ATOMS: atom_id res chain seq x y z
N MET A 1 -6.72 -26.72 63.59
CA MET A 1 -7.38 -25.90 62.54
C MET A 1 -8.35 -26.80 61.78
N LYS A 2 -9.60 -26.39 61.57
CA LYS A 2 -10.61 -27.24 60.94
C LYS A 2 -10.16 -27.60 59.51
N PRO A 3 -10.21 -28.88 59.07
CA PRO A 3 -9.67 -29.32 57.78
C PRO A 3 -10.27 -28.56 56.58
N ASN A 4 -11.51 -28.08 56.71
CA ASN A 4 -12.20 -27.28 55.70
C ASN A 4 -11.55 -25.90 55.47
N LEU A 5 -10.88 -25.33 56.47
CA LEU A 5 -10.18 -24.05 56.35
C LEU A 5 -8.87 -24.19 55.54
N LEU A 6 -8.17 -25.31 55.70
CA LEU A 6 -6.97 -25.62 54.91
C LEU A 6 -7.33 -25.86 53.44
N LEU A 7 -8.43 -26.57 53.17
CA LEU A 7 -8.96 -26.74 51.81
C LEU A 7 -9.33 -25.39 51.17
N PHE A 8 -10.01 -24.51 51.91
CA PHE A 8 -10.36 -23.18 51.40
C PHE A 8 -9.12 -22.34 51.07
N LEU A 9 -8.09 -22.37 51.92
CA LEU A 9 -6.82 -21.68 51.68
C LEU A 9 -6.10 -22.26 50.45
N ALA A 10 -6.08 -23.59 50.30
CA ALA A 10 -5.47 -24.26 49.15
C ALA A 10 -6.18 -23.89 47.83
N VAL A 11 -7.51 -23.81 47.82
CA VAL A 11 -8.29 -23.35 46.65
C VAL A 11 -7.98 -21.90 46.33
N LEU A 12 -7.89 -21.03 47.34
CA LEU A 12 -7.57 -19.61 47.14
C LEU A 12 -6.17 -19.41 46.53
N VAL A 13 -5.18 -20.15 47.01
CA VAL A 13 -3.82 -20.15 46.44
C VAL A 13 -3.82 -20.69 45.01
N SER A 14 -4.57 -21.75 44.74
CA SER A 14 -4.71 -22.33 43.39
C SER A 14 -5.30 -21.31 42.41
N ILE A 15 -6.36 -20.59 42.80
CA ILE A 15 -6.98 -19.55 41.97
C ILE A 15 -5.97 -18.44 41.63
N VAL A 16 -5.21 -17.97 42.63
CA VAL A 16 -4.18 -16.93 42.42
C VAL A 16 -3.11 -17.40 41.43
N LEU A 17 -2.65 -18.65 41.55
CA LEU A 17 -1.67 -19.24 40.63
C LEU A 17 -2.20 -19.38 39.20
N VAL A 18 -3.47 -19.78 39.04
CA VAL A 18 -4.12 -19.89 37.73
C VAL A 18 -4.24 -18.53 37.06
N VAL A 19 -4.68 -17.50 37.79
CA VAL A 19 -4.83 -16.14 37.25
C VAL A 19 -3.47 -15.56 36.84
N ASN A 20 -2.44 -15.69 37.67
CA ASN A 20 -1.10 -15.20 37.36
C ASN A 20 -0.47 -15.92 36.16
N SER A 21 -0.61 -17.26 36.10
CA SER A 21 -0.11 -18.06 34.99
C SER A 21 -0.81 -17.71 33.67
N SER A 22 -2.12 -17.51 33.71
CA SER A 22 -2.92 -17.16 32.53
C SER A 22 -2.52 -15.80 31.95
N LYS A 23 -2.33 -14.78 32.81
CA LYS A 23 -1.84 -13.46 32.39
C LYS A 23 -0.46 -13.54 31.73
N ARG A 24 0.44 -14.34 32.27
CA ARG A 24 1.80 -14.52 31.75
C ARG A 24 1.81 -15.16 30.35
N ILE A 25 0.93 -16.14 30.12
CA ILE A 25 0.79 -16.81 28.82
C ILE A 25 0.19 -15.88 27.75
N LEU A 26 -0.78 -15.05 28.12
CA LEU A 26 -1.35 -14.05 27.20
C LEU A 26 -0.31 -13.00 26.80
N ASN A 27 0.47 -12.50 27.77
CA ASN A 27 1.54 -11.54 27.51
C ASN A 27 2.65 -12.11 26.62
N LEU A 28 3.00 -13.40 26.77
CA LEU A 28 4.04 -14.00 25.94
C LEU A 28 3.66 -14.02 24.45
N ARG A 29 2.37 -14.26 24.15
CA ARG A 29 1.87 -14.25 22.77
C ARG A 29 1.91 -12.86 22.16
N THR A 30 1.49 -11.83 22.92
CA THR A 30 1.50 -10.45 22.42
C THR A 30 2.93 -9.93 22.24
N THR A 31 3.85 -10.26 23.14
CA THR A 31 5.27 -9.90 22.98
C THR A 31 5.89 -10.57 21.77
N SER A 32 5.64 -11.86 21.53
CA SER A 32 6.14 -12.56 20.34
C SER A 32 5.59 -11.96 19.04
N GLN A 33 4.31 -11.57 19.02
CA GLN A 33 3.69 -10.89 17.89
C GLN A 33 4.37 -9.53 17.62
N GLN A 34 4.61 -8.73 18.65
CA GLN A 34 5.27 -7.42 18.54
C GLN A 34 6.70 -7.54 18.01
N VAL A 35 7.45 -8.54 18.47
CA VAL A 35 8.81 -8.82 17.95
C VAL A 35 8.75 -9.15 16.47
N LYS A 36 7.86 -10.07 16.06
CA LYS A 36 7.70 -10.44 14.65
C LYS A 36 7.29 -9.27 13.76
N GLU A 37 6.41 -8.40 14.25
CA GLU A 37 6.01 -7.19 13.53
C GLU A 37 7.18 -6.21 13.40
N SER A 38 7.94 -6.00 14.48
CA SER A 38 9.12 -5.12 14.46
C SER A 38 10.20 -5.64 13.51
N GLU A 39 10.43 -6.96 13.49
CA GLU A 39 11.36 -7.60 12.55
C GLU A 39 10.92 -7.42 11.09
N ALA A 40 9.63 -7.62 10.80
CA ALA A 40 9.08 -7.40 9.47
C ALA A 40 9.20 -5.94 9.02
N GLN A 41 8.93 -4.98 9.92
CA GLN A 41 9.13 -3.56 9.66
C GLN A 41 10.60 -3.24 9.38
N LEU A 42 11.53 -3.82 10.13
CA LEU A 42 12.96 -3.64 9.93
C LEU A 42 13.41 -4.17 8.55
N GLU A 43 12.92 -5.34 8.15
CA GLU A 43 13.23 -5.93 6.84
C GLU A 43 12.71 -5.06 5.69
N ASN A 44 11.46 -4.59 5.78
CA ASN A 44 10.89 -3.68 4.79
C ASN A 44 11.69 -2.37 4.69
N LEU A 45 12.03 -1.78 5.83
CA LEU A 45 12.78 -0.53 5.86
C LEU A 45 14.20 -0.69 5.29
N ARG A 46 14.83 -1.87 5.46
CA ARG A 46 16.11 -2.19 4.82
C ARG A 46 15.97 -2.29 3.30
N LYS A 47 14.96 -3.00 2.80
CA LYS A 47 14.69 -3.10 1.35
C LYS A 47 14.43 -1.74 0.73
N ASP A 48 13.63 -0.90 1.39
CA ASP A 48 13.35 0.46 0.95
C ASP A 48 14.63 1.31 0.93
N ASN A 49 15.48 1.17 1.95
CA ASN A 49 16.74 1.89 2.00
C ASN A 49 17.70 1.48 0.88
N GLU A 50 17.79 0.18 0.58
CA GLU A 50 18.59 -0.35 -0.53
C GLU A 50 18.09 0.18 -1.88
N LYS A 51 16.78 0.10 -2.13
CA LYS A 51 16.15 0.65 -3.33
C LYS A 51 16.42 2.15 -3.48
N LEU A 52 16.25 2.92 -2.42
CA LEU A 52 16.51 4.37 -2.43
C LEU A 52 17.98 4.68 -2.71
N LYS A 53 18.92 3.87 -2.21
CA LYS A 53 20.35 4.02 -2.51
C LYS A 53 20.64 3.74 -3.97
N GLU A 54 20.02 2.72 -4.56
CA GLU A 54 20.16 2.41 -5.99
C GLU A 54 19.60 3.54 -6.87
N GLU A 55 18.40 4.03 -6.57
CA GLU A 55 17.81 5.17 -7.25
C GLU A 55 18.68 6.42 -7.15
N LEU A 56 19.25 6.69 -5.98
CA LEU A 56 20.14 7.81 -5.76
C LEU A 56 21.43 7.66 -6.57
N LYS A 57 22.01 6.44 -6.63
CA LYS A 57 23.16 6.14 -7.47
C LYS A 57 22.85 6.37 -8.95
N TYR A 58 21.70 5.92 -9.42
CA TYR A 58 21.25 6.14 -10.80
C TYR A 58 21.06 7.63 -11.09
N LYS A 59 20.36 8.37 -10.23
CA LYS A 59 20.14 9.82 -10.41
C LYS A 59 21.43 10.64 -10.37
N LYS A 60 22.47 10.16 -9.69
CA LYS A 60 23.82 10.76 -9.70
C LYS A 60 24.66 10.37 -10.92
N SER A 61 24.22 9.41 -11.72
CA SER A 61 24.97 8.96 -12.89
C SER A 61 24.94 9.98 -14.01
N ASN A 62 25.98 9.98 -14.83
CA ASN A 62 26.05 10.82 -16.03
C ASN A 62 24.95 10.45 -17.05
N GLU A 63 24.52 9.19 -17.08
CA GLU A 63 23.44 8.73 -17.95
C GLU A 63 22.12 9.42 -17.62
N PHE A 64 21.79 9.55 -16.33
CA PHE A 64 20.60 10.29 -15.90
C PHE A 64 20.73 11.79 -16.22
N ALA A 65 21.90 12.38 -15.99
CA ALA A 65 22.15 13.78 -16.32
C ALA A 65 22.00 14.05 -17.82
N GLU A 66 22.58 13.21 -18.68
CA GLU A 66 22.46 13.31 -20.13
C GLU A 66 21.00 13.16 -20.58
N LYS A 67 20.28 12.18 -20.02
CA LYS A 67 18.86 11.98 -20.30
C LYS A 67 18.02 13.21 -19.92
N GLU A 68 18.20 13.75 -18.71
CA GLU A 68 17.50 14.97 -18.28
C GLU A 68 17.82 16.18 -19.17
N ILE A 69 19.08 16.34 -19.58
CA ILE A 69 19.48 17.40 -20.51
C ILE A 69 18.76 17.22 -21.85
N ARG A 70 18.76 16.00 -22.39
CA ARG A 70 18.07 15.66 -23.65
C ARG A 70 16.57 15.94 -23.57
N ASP A 71 15.92 15.43 -22.53
CA ASP A 71 14.48 15.58 -22.31
C ASP A 71 14.09 17.07 -22.16
N LYS A 72 14.89 17.87 -21.44
CA LYS A 72 14.63 19.31 -21.25
C LYS A 72 14.90 20.15 -22.49
N LEU A 73 15.89 19.76 -23.30
CA LEU A 73 16.25 20.48 -24.52
C LEU A 73 15.49 19.97 -25.75
N GLY A 74 14.66 18.93 -25.60
CA GLY A 74 13.97 18.28 -26.73
C GLY A 74 14.93 17.60 -27.71
N LEU A 75 16.10 17.17 -27.23
CA LEU A 75 17.12 16.49 -28.03
C LEU A 75 16.91 14.97 -27.94
N ALA A 76 16.91 14.28 -29.08
CA ALA A 76 16.79 12.83 -29.14
C ALA A 76 18.15 12.17 -29.47
N ARG A 77 18.39 10.96 -28.93
CA ARG A 77 19.53 10.11 -29.34
C ARG A 77 19.21 9.45 -30.70
N GLU A 78 20.25 8.93 -31.38
CA GLU A 78 20.04 8.06 -32.55
C GLU A 78 19.09 6.91 -32.21
N GLY A 79 17.97 6.82 -32.94
CA GLY A 79 16.90 5.84 -32.73
C GLY A 79 15.72 6.32 -31.87
N GLU A 80 15.79 7.49 -31.24
CA GLU A 80 14.68 8.11 -30.53
C GLU A 80 13.92 9.09 -31.45
N ALA A 81 12.59 9.05 -31.42
CA ALA A 81 11.73 9.97 -32.18
C ALA A 81 11.04 10.97 -31.23
N VAL A 82 11.21 12.26 -31.50
CA VAL A 82 10.49 13.31 -30.76
C VAL A 82 9.05 13.39 -31.28
N VAL A 83 8.10 12.92 -30.48
CA VAL A 83 6.67 13.01 -30.80
C VAL A 83 6.13 14.33 -30.28
N ILE A 84 5.90 15.28 -31.19
CA ILE A 84 5.19 16.52 -30.89
C ILE A 84 3.69 16.20 -31.02
N LEU A 85 3.03 16.03 -29.88
CA LEU A 85 1.57 15.92 -29.86
C LEU A 85 1.00 17.27 -30.30
N PRO A 86 0.12 17.33 -31.32
CA PRO A 86 -0.62 18.54 -31.59
C PRO A 86 -1.33 18.91 -30.29
N LYS A 87 -1.16 20.16 -29.85
CA LYS A 87 -1.94 20.70 -28.75
C LYS A 87 -3.39 20.43 -29.15
N GLU A 88 -4.07 19.57 -28.39
CA GLU A 88 -5.50 19.43 -28.53
C GLU A 88 -6.01 20.86 -28.32
N GLU A 89 -6.32 21.57 -29.42
CA GLU A 89 -7.31 22.62 -29.37
C GLU A 89 -8.45 21.96 -28.64
N ASP A 90 -8.81 22.48 -27.47
CA ASP A 90 -9.90 22.00 -26.65
C ASP A 90 -11.12 21.83 -27.56
N GLN A 91 -11.24 20.66 -28.19
CA GLN A 91 -12.45 20.22 -28.81
C GLN A 91 -13.31 20.00 -27.59
N GLN A 92 -14.04 21.05 -27.23
CA GLN A 92 -15.13 20.97 -26.30
C GLN A 92 -16.06 19.93 -26.91
N VAL A 93 -15.81 18.67 -26.56
CA VAL A 93 -16.74 17.58 -26.77
C VAL A 93 -17.95 18.06 -26.01
N THR A 94 -18.90 18.61 -26.74
CA THR A 94 -20.17 19.05 -26.18
C THR A 94 -20.85 17.76 -25.77
N ILE A 95 -20.59 17.33 -24.54
CA ILE A 95 -21.31 16.22 -23.93
C ILE A 95 -22.73 16.73 -23.79
N ASP A 96 -23.59 16.32 -24.72
CA ASP A 96 -25.02 16.61 -24.64
C ASP A 96 -25.53 16.06 -23.31
N ARG A 97 -25.96 16.95 -22.39
CA ARG A 97 -26.47 16.56 -21.07
C ARG A 97 -27.70 15.65 -21.19
N GLN A 98 -28.38 15.64 -22.34
CA GLN A 98 -29.46 14.69 -22.61
C GLN A 98 -28.96 13.25 -22.78
N GLN A 99 -27.69 13.04 -23.12
CA GLN A 99 -27.06 11.72 -23.22
C GLN A 99 -26.58 11.19 -21.86
N LEU A 100 -26.32 12.08 -20.90
CA LEU A 100 -26.00 11.72 -19.50
C LEU A 100 -27.22 11.20 -18.73
N THR A 101 -28.44 11.68 -19.07
CA THR A 101 -29.69 11.27 -18.38
C THR A 101 -30.34 10.01 -18.96
N LYS A 102 -29.92 9.54 -20.14
CA LYS A 102 -30.41 8.28 -20.72
C LYS A 102 -29.80 7.08 -19.98
N PRO A 103 -30.61 6.14 -19.44
CA PRO A 103 -30.12 4.88 -18.91
C PRO A 103 -29.31 4.09 -19.95
N ASN A 104 -28.29 3.35 -19.52
CA ASN A 104 -27.36 2.66 -20.43
C ASN A 104 -28.07 1.71 -21.41
N TRP A 105 -29.12 1.01 -21.00
CA TRP A 105 -29.88 0.09 -21.88
C TRP A 105 -30.51 0.82 -23.08
N ARG A 106 -30.93 2.08 -22.92
CA ARG A 106 -31.56 2.86 -23.99
C ARG A 106 -30.52 3.30 -25.02
N LYS A 107 -29.29 3.59 -24.57
CA LYS A 107 -28.14 3.85 -25.45
C LYS A 107 -27.81 2.63 -26.32
N TRP A 108 -27.76 1.45 -25.70
CA TRP A 108 -27.50 0.20 -26.42
C TRP A 108 -28.60 -0.13 -27.44
N ARG A 109 -29.86 0.06 -27.07
CA ARG A 109 -30.98 -0.12 -27.99
C ARG A 109 -30.89 0.81 -29.20
N ASP A 110 -30.67 2.11 -28.96
CA ASP A 110 -30.58 3.11 -30.04
C ASP A 110 -29.36 2.83 -30.95
N LEU A 111 -28.24 2.35 -30.40
CA LEU A 111 -27.05 1.95 -31.17
C LEU A 111 -27.28 0.71 -32.05
N PHE A 112 -27.94 -0.32 -31.54
CA PHE A 112 -28.08 -1.60 -32.24
C PHE A 112 -29.31 -1.71 -33.14
N LEU A 113 -30.35 -0.93 -32.86
CA LEU A 113 -31.61 -1.02 -33.58
C LEU A 113 -31.92 0.22 -34.43
N GLY A 114 -31.14 1.30 -34.30
CA GLY A 114 -31.40 2.58 -34.95
C GLY A 114 -32.70 3.23 -34.45
N SER A 115 -32.76 4.56 -34.47
CA SER A 115 -34.02 5.29 -34.25
C SER A 115 -34.62 5.72 -35.57
#